data_AF-A0A7V2WU65-F1
#
_entry.id   AF-A0A7V2WU65-F1
#
_cell.length_a   1.000
_cell.length_b   1.000
_cell.length_c   1.000
_cell.angle_alpha   90.00
_cell.angle_beta   90.00
_cell.angle_gamma   90.00
#
_symmetry.space_group_name_H-M   'P 1'
#
loop_
_entity.id
_entity.type
_entity.pdbx_description
1 polymer ?
#
loop_
_entity_poly.entity_id
_entity_poly.type
_entity_poly.pdbx_seq_one_letter_code
_entity_poly.pdbx_strand_id
1 'polypeptide(L)'
;NQKADKKLLLILTDGEPADIDVNDDKLLIKDAYKAVSELDQKGIYSHCISLDPKADEYVSDIFGNNYTVIDNIERLPERLPQLFLSLTK
;
A
#
# COMPACT_ATOMS: atom_id res chain seq x y z
N ASN A 1 11.60 29.49 -0.08
CA ASN A 1 10.44 28.63 -0.39
C ASN A 1 10.80 27.17 -0.15
N GLN A 2 10.75 26.68 1.09
CA GLN A 2 10.79 25.25 1.34
C GLN A 2 9.44 24.68 0.87
N LYS A 3 9.44 24.00 -0.28
CA LYS A 3 8.31 23.16 -0.68
C LYS A 3 8.15 22.12 0.42
N ALA A 4 6.95 22.03 1.00
CA ALA A 4 6.65 21.04 2.03
C ALA A 4 7.03 19.63 1.55
N ASP A 5 7.64 18.89 2.48
CA ASP A 5 8.04 17.50 2.39
C ASP A 5 6.94 16.62 1.78
N LYS A 6 7.32 15.67 0.92
CA LYS A 6 6.41 14.70 0.30
C LYS A 6 5.45 14.13 1.35
N LYS A 7 4.14 14.23 1.12
CA LYS A 7 3.13 13.62 2.02
C LYS A 7 3.10 12.12 1.78
N LEU A 8 3.62 11.35 2.72
CA LEU A 8 3.68 9.89 2.65
C LEU A 8 2.55 9.26 3.48
N LEU A 9 1.78 8.36 2.87
CA LEU A 9 0.81 7.48 3.53
C LEU A 9 1.32 6.04 3.44
N LEU A 10 1.73 5.48 4.57
CA LEU A 10 2.07 4.06 4.67
C LEU A 10 0.84 3.29 5.15
N ILE A 11 0.46 2.25 4.40
CA ILE A 11 -0.66 1.37 4.73
C ILE A 11 -0.06 0.04 5.14
N LEU A 12 -0.27 -0.38 6.38
CA LEU A 12 0.13 -1.69 6.87
C LEU A 12 -1.13 -2.54 7.06
N THR A 13 -1.23 -3.65 6.34
CA THR A 13 -2.37 -4.56 6.40
C THR A 13 -1.88 -6.00 6.35
N ASP A 14 -2.58 -6.90 7.03
CA ASP A 14 -2.40 -8.34 6.98
C ASP A 14 -3.09 -8.99 5.78
N GLY A 15 -3.82 -8.22 4.97
CA GLY A 15 -4.42 -8.66 3.73
C GLY A 15 -5.75 -9.40 3.92
N GLU A 16 -6.83 -8.72 3.51
CA GLU A 16 -7.81 -9.12 2.49
C GLU A 16 -8.79 -7.93 2.39
N PRO A 17 -9.04 -7.30 1.23
CA PRO A 17 -9.98 -6.18 1.14
C PRO A 17 -11.44 -6.58 1.44
N ALA A 18 -11.71 -7.88 1.59
CA ALA A 18 -13.02 -8.46 1.81
C ALA A 18 -12.95 -9.50 2.94
N ASP A 19 -13.00 -9.06 4.19
CA ASP A 19 -13.44 -9.95 5.25
C ASP A 19 -14.98 -9.90 5.23
N ILE A 20 -15.59 -11.00 4.79
CA ILE A 20 -17.01 -11.37 4.89
C ILE A 20 -18.01 -10.54 4.02
N ASP A 21 -18.64 -11.21 3.04
CA ASP A 21 -19.86 -10.84 2.29
C ASP A 21 -19.79 -9.73 1.22
N VAL A 22 -18.81 -9.79 0.31
CA VAL A 22 -18.76 -8.88 -0.86
C VAL A 22 -19.14 -9.63 -2.14
N ASN A 23 -20.09 -9.09 -2.91
CA ASN A 23 -20.61 -9.73 -4.13
C ASN A 23 -19.67 -9.62 -5.35
N ASP A 24 -18.68 -8.71 -5.34
CA ASP A 24 -17.75 -8.50 -6.46
C ASP A 24 -16.40 -7.93 -5.99
N ASP A 25 -15.43 -8.82 -5.74
CA ASP A 25 -14.07 -8.47 -5.31
C ASP A 25 -13.35 -7.53 -6.29
N LYS A 26 -13.68 -7.62 -7.59
CA LYS A 26 -13.08 -6.75 -8.62
C LYS A 26 -13.55 -5.32 -8.49
N LEU A 27 -14.75 -5.09 -7.95
CA LEU A 27 -15.24 -3.75 -7.70
C LEU A 27 -14.43 -3.06 -6.61
N LEU A 28 -14.13 -3.78 -5.52
CA LEU A 28 -13.33 -3.25 -4.41
C LEU A 28 -11.90 -2.90 -4.83
N ILE A 29 -11.26 -3.76 -5.63
CA ILE A 29 -9.93 -3.50 -6.19
C ILE A 29 -9.94 -2.21 -7.02
N LYS A 30 -10.95 -2.03 -7.88
CA LYS A 30 -11.07 -0.82 -8.72
C LYS A 30 -11.33 0.44 -7.91
N ASP A 31 -12.15 0.35 -6.86
CA ASP A 31 -12.46 1.48 -5.98
C ASP A 31 -11.20 1.91 -5.19
N ALA A 32 -10.47 0.93 -4.65
CA ALA A 32 -9.20 1.18 -3.97
C ALA A 32 -8.14 1.76 -4.91
N TYR A 33 -8.01 1.21 -6.13
CA TYR A 33 -7.13 1.76 -7.17
C TYR A 33 -7.46 3.23 -7.49
N LYS A 34 -8.76 3.56 -7.57
CA LYS A 34 -9.20 4.93 -7.80
C LYS A 34 -8.86 5.84 -6.63
N ALA A 35 -9.04 5.39 -5.39
CA ALA A 35 -8.64 6.13 -4.21
C ALA A 35 -7.12 6.41 -4.18
N VAL A 36 -6.29 5.41 -4.50
CA VAL A 36 -4.83 5.55 -4.63
C VAL A 36 -4.47 6.57 -5.71
N SER A 37 -5.13 6.50 -6.87
CA SER A 37 -4.92 7.44 -7.98
C SER A 37 -5.29 8.88 -7.59
N GLU A 38 -6.36 9.07 -6.81
CA GLU A 38 -6.77 10.39 -6.32
C GLU A 38 -5.81 10.95 -5.26
N LEU A 39 -5.20 10.08 -4.43
CA LEU A 39 -4.15 10.48 -3.50
C LEU A 39 -2.90 10.98 -4.23
N ASP A 40 -2.48 10.26 -5.27
CA ASP A 40 -1.34 10.66 -6.12
C ASP A 40 -1.58 12.03 -6.77
N GLN A 41 -2.78 12.26 -7.32
CA GLN A 41 -3.18 13.58 -7.86
C GLN A 41 -3.16 14.70 -6.82
N LYS A 42 -3.32 14.38 -5.53
CA LYS A 42 -3.22 15.33 -4.41
C LYS A 42 -1.79 15.49 -3.88
N GLY A 43 -0.80 14.85 -4.51
CA GLY A 43 0.60 14.83 -4.07
C GLY A 43 0.80 14.03 -2.79
N ILE A 44 -0.07 13.07 -2.50
CA ILE A 44 0.03 12.14 -1.37
C ILE A 44 0.52 10.81 -1.94
N TYR A 45 1.78 10.49 -1.65
CA TYR A 45 2.38 9.23 -2.05
C TYR A 45 1.89 8.13 -1.11
N SER A 46 1.24 7.11 -1.64
CA SER A 46 0.77 5.96 -0.85
C SER A 46 1.62 4.73 -1.13
N HIS A 47 1.98 3.99 -0.08
CA HIS A 47 2.73 2.75 -0.17
C HIS A 47 2.11 1.68 0.72
N CYS A 48 1.80 0.52 0.16
CA CYS A 48 1.19 -0.59 0.88
C CYS A 48 2.26 -1.57 1.39
N ILE A 49 2.12 -2.01 2.64
CA ILE A 49 2.92 -3.05 3.28
C ILE A 49 1.94 -4.16 3.64
N SER A 50 1.99 -5.24 2.89
CA SER A 50 1.14 -6.40 3.14
C SER A 50 1.90 -7.47 3.93
N LEU A 51 1.24 -8.08 4.92
CA LEU A 51 1.76 -9.25 5.65
C LEU A 51 1.26 -10.58 5.07
N ASP A 52 0.41 -10.54 4.05
CA ASP A 52 -0.10 -11.72 3.35
C ASP A 52 0.78 -12.09 2.14
N PRO A 53 1.39 -13.30 2.12
CA PRO A 53 2.19 -13.78 0.99
C PRO A 53 1.42 -13.87 -0.34
N LYS A 54 0.09 -13.93 -0.31
CA LYS A 54 -0.78 -13.98 -1.50
C LYS A 54 -1.22 -12.60 -1.98
N ALA A 55 -0.84 -11.55 -1.26
CA ALA A 55 -1.31 -10.20 -1.54
C ALA A 55 -0.75 -9.60 -2.83
N ASP A 56 0.31 -10.18 -3.40
CA ASP A 56 0.95 -9.71 -4.63
C ASP A 56 -0.07 -9.46 -5.76
N GLU A 57 -1.06 -10.33 -5.93
CA GLU A 57 -2.00 -10.25 -7.06
C GLU A 57 -2.90 -9.00 -6.95
N TYR A 58 -3.65 -8.84 -5.85
CA TYR A 58 -4.59 -7.71 -5.73
C TYR A 58 -3.92 -6.40 -5.30
N VAL A 59 -2.84 -6.44 -4.53
CA VAL A 59 -2.15 -5.21 -4.08
C VAL A 59 -1.46 -4.54 -5.25
N SER A 60 -0.92 -5.32 -6.21
CA SER A 60 -0.32 -4.76 -7.43
C SER A 60 -1.36 -4.05 -8.30
N ASP A 61 -2.59 -4.55 -8.37
CA ASP A 61 -3.69 -3.88 -9.09
C ASP A 61 -4.10 -2.55 -8.44
N ILE A 62 -3.99 -2.43 -7.10
CA ILE A 62 -4.38 -1.23 -6.36
C ILE A 62 -3.25 -0.19 -6.31
N PHE A 63 -2.03 -0.62 -6.01
CA PHE A 63 -0.88 0.25 -5.71
C PHE A 63 0.17 0.28 -6.81
N GLY A 64 0.03 -0.50 -7.88
CA GLY A 64 1.03 -0.63 -8.93
C GLY A 64 2.35 -1.16 -8.36
N ASN A 65 3.42 -0.38 -8.49
CA ASN A 65 4.74 -0.72 -7.93
C ASN A 65 4.97 -0.19 -6.50
N ASN A 66 3.99 0.50 -5.91
CA ASN A 66 4.13 1.14 -4.60
C ASN A 66 3.66 0.21 -3.47
N TYR A 67 4.22 -1.00 -3.41
CA TYR A 67 3.91 -1.95 -2.34
C TYR A 67 5.11 -2.80 -1.93
N THR A 68 4.98 -3.48 -0.79
CA THR A 68 5.96 -4.42 -0.27
C THR A 68 5.23 -5.53 0.48
N VAL A 69 5.49 -6.78 0.10
CA VAL A 69 5.00 -7.95 0.84
C VAL A 69 6.08 -8.40 1.84
N ILE A 70 5.66 -8.58 3.08
CA ILE A 70 6.47 -9.09 4.17
C ILE A 70 5.86 -10.43 4.59
N ASP A 71 6.43 -11.50 4.04
CA ASP A 71 6.03 -12.90 4.27
C ASP A 71 6.42 -13.46 5.65
N ASN A 72 7.27 -12.74 6.38
CA ASN A 72 7.67 -13.06 7.74
C ASN A 72 7.55 -11.83 8.65
N ILE A 73 6.56 -11.85 9.54
CA ILE A 73 6.27 -10.76 10.46
C ILE A 73 7.44 -10.42 11.40
N GLU A 74 8.31 -11.38 11.72
CA GLU A 74 9.50 -11.14 12.55
C GLU A 74 10.49 -10.18 11.85
N ARG A 75 10.43 -10.08 10.52
CA ARG A 75 11.26 -9.15 9.72
C ARG A 75 10.67 -7.74 9.64
N LEU A 76 9.41 -7.53 10.02
CA LEU A 76 8.74 -6.24 9.94
C LEU A 76 9.51 -5.11 10.64
N PRO A 77 10.03 -5.27 11.87
CA PRO A 77 10.78 -4.22 12.56
C PRO A 77 12.08 -3.82 11.84
N GLU A 78 12.72 -4.74 11.11
CA GLU A 78 13.93 -4.47 10.33
C GLU A 78 13.62 -3.83 8.97
N ARG A 79 12.54 -4.29 8.30
CA ARG A 79 12.17 -3.86 6.95
C ARG A 79 11.51 -2.48 6.93
N LEU A 80 10.71 -2.15 7.94
CA LEU A 80 9.96 -0.90 7.97
C LEU A 80 10.86 0.37 7.94
N PRO A 81 11.96 0.45 8.74
CA PRO A 81 12.90 1.56 8.64
C PRO A 81 13.58 1.66 7.26
N GLN A 82 13.99 0.54 6.67
CA GLN A 82 14.63 0.51 5.36
C GLN A 82 13.69 1.03 4.27
N LEU A 83 12.43 0.61 4.34
CA LEU A 83 11.38 1.09 3.44
C LEU A 83 11.17 2.60 3.59
N PHE A 84 10.98 3.09 4.81
CA PHE A 84 10.79 4.52 5.07
C PHE A 84 11.96 5.37 4.53
N LEU A 85 13.20 4.91 4.70
CA LEU A 85 14.38 5.58 4.14
C LEU A 85 14.43 5.57 2.61
N SER A 86 13.93 4.51 1.97
CA SER A 86 13.86 4.44 0.50
C SER A 86 12.83 5.42 -0.08
N LEU A 87 11.74 5.68 0.66
CA LEU A 87 10.62 6.50 0.23
C LEU A 87 10.82 8.00 0.49
N THR A 88 11.63 8.34 1.50
CA THR A 88 11.91 9.73 1.91
C THR A 88 13.19 10.32 1.28
N LYS A 89 13.82 9.61 0.34
CA LYS A 89 14.91 10.13 -0.49
C LYS A 89 14.45 11.14 -1.55
#